data_AF-A0A956B0Q8-F1
#
_entry.id   AF-A0A956B0Q8-F1
#
_cell.length_a   1.000
_cell.length_b   1.000
_cell.length_c   1.000
_cell.angle_alpha   90.00
_cell.angle_beta   90.00
_cell.angle_gamma   90.00
#
_symmetry.space_group_name_H-M   'P 1'
#
loop_
_entity.id
_entity.type
_entity.pdbx_description
1 polymer ?
#
loop_
_entity_poly.entity_id
_entity_poly.type
_entity_poly.pdbx_seq_one_letter_code
_entity_poly.pdbx_strand_id
1 'polypeptide(L)'
;MKRLKMQSVAAAAGVTLLAAQASATGLLVARFGGEHGHPTTDNPTAVYYNPAGLSLGTGTRLFIDGNLAWRSYSFTRSPDAVGRILNGDESDAALLGDPGGTPAGSGVDANSGKADLFNVLASPFFGVATDFGVEGLGVGAAFYVPIGGQSKWNTQDEVAGFPGAVDGSQRWWVMEGTIRSLYISGAASYRIKPLNLS
;
A
#
# COMPACT_ATOMS: atom_id res chain seq x y z
N MET A 1 57.61 -26.47 12.70
CA MET A 1 56.48 -26.90 13.56
C MET A 1 55.20 -26.23 13.06
N LYS A 2 54.21 -27.03 12.63
CA LYS A 2 52.87 -26.58 12.22
C LYS A 2 52.11 -26.02 13.42
N ARG A 3 51.36 -24.93 13.23
CA ARG A 3 50.00 -24.77 13.79
C ARG A 3 49.12 -23.95 12.84
N LEU A 4 48.20 -24.63 12.17
CA LEU A 4 46.97 -24.04 11.63
C LEU A 4 46.11 -23.55 12.81
N LYS A 5 45.47 -22.40 12.66
CA LYS A 5 44.14 -22.16 13.25
C LYS A 5 43.25 -21.48 12.21
N MET A 6 42.02 -21.96 12.18
CA MET A 6 41.01 -21.79 11.16
C MET A 6 39.78 -21.12 11.81
N GLN A 7 39.19 -20.17 11.09
CA GLN A 7 37.80 -19.65 11.19
C GLN A 7 37.46 -18.82 12.45
N SER A 8 36.65 -17.76 12.37
CA SER A 8 35.33 -17.69 11.73
C SER A 8 34.91 -16.30 11.29
N VAL A 9 34.06 -16.29 10.26
CA VAL A 9 33.31 -15.19 9.65
C VAL A 9 32.22 -14.68 10.59
N ALA A 10 32.06 -13.36 10.68
CA ALA A 10 30.79 -12.71 11.06
C ALA A 10 30.73 -11.30 10.44
N ALA A 11 30.36 -11.22 9.16
CA ALA A 11 29.96 -9.96 8.53
C ALA A 11 28.47 -9.73 8.86
N ALA A 12 28.19 -9.02 9.96
CA ALA A 12 26.85 -8.53 10.25
C ALA A 12 26.65 -7.16 9.59
N ALA A 13 25.67 -7.10 8.70
CA ALA A 13 25.26 -5.93 7.95
C ALA A 13 24.82 -4.78 8.88
N GLY A 14 25.52 -3.64 8.79
CA GLY A 14 25.11 -2.38 9.41
C GLY A 14 24.37 -1.52 8.40
N VAL A 15 23.06 -1.71 8.25
CA VAL A 15 22.19 -0.67 7.70
C VAL A 15 21.74 0.18 8.87
N THR A 16 22.48 1.25 9.17
CA THR A 16 22.05 2.29 10.09
C THR A 16 20.89 3.04 9.45
N LEU A 17 19.68 2.75 9.92
CA LEU A 17 18.48 3.53 9.69
C LEU A 17 18.66 4.91 10.34
N LEU A 18 19.06 5.90 9.54
CA LEU A 18 18.85 7.31 9.90
C LEU A 18 17.35 7.56 9.81
N ALA A 19 16.67 7.64 10.97
CA ALA A 19 15.28 8.04 11.05
C ALA A 19 15.16 9.53 10.65
N ALA A 20 14.89 9.80 9.39
CA ALA A 20 14.46 11.13 8.96
C ALA A 20 13.08 11.43 9.56
N GLN A 21 12.81 12.69 9.90
CA GLN A 21 11.48 13.17 10.29
C GLN A 21 10.44 12.67 9.28
N ALA A 22 9.56 11.77 9.71
CA ALA A 22 8.43 11.33 8.93
C ALA A 22 7.41 12.48 8.88
N SER A 23 7.51 13.32 7.86
CA SER A 23 6.42 14.21 7.48
C SER A 23 5.24 13.34 7.06
N ALA A 24 4.03 13.63 7.55
CA ALA A 24 2.84 12.82 7.33
C ALA A 24 2.62 12.56 5.84
N THR A 25 2.99 11.36 5.37
CA THR A 25 2.74 10.98 3.99
C THR A 25 1.25 10.68 3.84
N GLY A 26 0.59 11.40 2.93
CA GLY A 26 -0.73 11.05 2.44
C GLY A 26 -0.76 9.59 1.96
N LEU A 27 -1.96 9.02 1.86
CA LEU A 27 -2.23 7.64 1.43
C LEU A 27 -1.28 7.22 0.29
N LEU A 28 -0.24 6.44 0.62
CA LEU A 28 0.65 5.86 -0.37
C LEU A 28 -0.15 4.77 -1.09
N VAL A 29 -0.53 5.08 -2.33
CA VAL A 29 -1.14 4.11 -3.22
C VAL A 29 -0.03 3.27 -3.82
N ALA A 30 0.06 2.01 -3.40
CA ALA A 30 0.91 1.06 -4.08
C ALA A 30 0.25 0.66 -5.41
N ARG A 31 1.00 0.80 -6.52
CA ARG A 31 0.65 0.14 -7.77
C ARG A 31 1.10 -1.31 -7.67
N PHE A 32 0.18 -2.23 -7.90
CA PHE A 32 0.45 -3.66 -7.95
C PHE A 32 0.23 -4.15 -9.39
N GLY A 33 1.12 -4.99 -9.93
CA GLY A 33 0.91 -5.67 -11.21
C GLY A 33 1.90 -5.34 -12.33
N GLY A 34 2.81 -4.38 -12.14
CA GLY A 34 3.80 -3.99 -13.16
C GLY A 34 4.91 -5.01 -13.40
N GLU A 35 5.04 -6.03 -12.54
CA GLU A 35 6.11 -7.03 -12.63
C GLU A 35 5.92 -8.06 -13.76
N HIS A 36 4.68 -8.37 -14.15
CA HIS A 36 4.38 -9.41 -15.15
C HIS A 36 3.64 -8.90 -16.40
N GLY A 37 3.40 -7.60 -16.48
CA GLY A 37 2.86 -6.92 -17.64
C GLY A 37 3.45 -5.53 -17.81
N HIS A 38 3.81 -5.20 -19.04
CA HIS A 38 4.35 -3.89 -19.41
C HIS A 38 3.86 -3.51 -20.82
N PRO A 39 4.05 -2.25 -21.26
CA PRO A 39 3.52 -1.78 -22.55
C PRO A 39 4.01 -2.52 -23.80
N THR A 40 5.01 -3.39 -23.69
CA THR A 40 5.56 -4.20 -24.79
C THR A 40 5.30 -5.69 -24.62
N THR A 41 4.49 -6.08 -23.65
CA THR A 41 4.06 -7.47 -23.44
C THR A 41 3.07 -7.90 -24.52
N ASP A 42 3.15 -9.16 -24.94
CA ASP A 42 2.24 -9.77 -25.93
C ASP A 42 1.20 -10.73 -25.31
N ASN A 43 1.33 -11.06 -24.02
CA ASN A 43 0.48 -11.97 -23.26
C ASN A 43 -0.84 -11.30 -22.79
N PRO A 44 -1.79 -12.04 -22.16
CA PRO A 44 -3.08 -11.47 -21.73
C PRO A 44 -3.03 -10.24 -20.81
N THR A 45 -1.90 -9.93 -20.14
CA THR A 45 -1.75 -8.67 -19.39
C THR A 45 -1.78 -7.43 -20.29
N ALA A 46 -1.56 -7.60 -21.60
CA ALA A 46 -1.68 -6.55 -22.61
C ALA A 46 -3.09 -5.91 -22.64
N VAL A 47 -4.14 -6.60 -22.18
CA VAL A 47 -5.50 -6.02 -22.04
C VAL A 47 -5.49 -4.73 -21.22
N TYR A 48 -4.65 -4.66 -20.17
CA TYR A 48 -4.51 -3.47 -19.33
C TYR A 48 -3.43 -2.51 -19.84
N TYR A 49 -2.27 -3.02 -20.23
CA TYR A 49 -1.09 -2.18 -20.51
C TYR A 49 -1.07 -1.59 -21.92
N ASN A 50 -1.27 -2.42 -22.94
CA ASN A 50 -1.24 -2.02 -24.34
C ASN A 50 -1.92 -3.11 -25.21
N PRO A 51 -3.21 -2.97 -25.54
CA PRO A 51 -3.94 -3.98 -26.29
C PRO A 51 -3.33 -4.35 -27.64
N ALA A 52 -2.53 -3.48 -28.27
CA ALA A 52 -1.85 -3.79 -29.53
C ALA A 52 -0.95 -5.04 -29.42
N GLY A 53 -0.39 -5.31 -28.25
CA GLY A 53 0.43 -6.49 -27.98
C GLY A 53 -0.33 -7.82 -28.15
N LEU A 54 -1.67 -7.82 -28.01
CA LEU A 54 -2.46 -9.05 -28.15
C LEU A 54 -2.31 -9.68 -29.55
N SER A 55 -2.19 -8.85 -30.59
CA SER A 55 -2.00 -9.28 -31.98
C SER A 55 -0.62 -9.87 -32.30
N LEU A 56 0.32 -9.81 -31.35
CA LEU A 56 1.65 -10.41 -31.49
C LEU A 56 1.68 -11.86 -30.98
N GLY A 57 0.74 -12.23 -30.12
CA GLY A 57 0.59 -13.60 -29.65
C GLY A 57 -0.22 -14.48 -30.60
N THR A 58 -0.18 -15.79 -30.38
CA THR A 58 -0.89 -16.78 -31.19
C THR A 58 -1.69 -17.75 -30.31
N GLY A 59 -2.76 -18.30 -30.87
CA GLY A 59 -3.64 -19.26 -30.23
C GLY A 59 -4.41 -18.70 -29.02
N THR A 60 -5.10 -19.60 -28.31
CA THR A 60 -5.79 -19.27 -27.05
C THR A 60 -4.83 -19.39 -25.87
N ARG A 61 -4.73 -18.32 -25.09
CA ARG A 61 -3.74 -18.15 -24.02
C ARG A 61 -4.45 -17.73 -22.75
N LEU A 62 -4.16 -18.45 -21.67
CA LEU A 62 -4.63 -18.17 -20.33
C LEU A 62 -3.47 -17.61 -19.51
N PHE A 63 -3.73 -16.58 -18.70
CA PHE A 63 -2.76 -16.00 -17.79
C PHE A 63 -3.41 -15.79 -16.43
N ILE A 64 -2.78 -16.34 -15.40
CA ILE A 64 -3.21 -16.21 -14.01
C ILE A 64 -2.00 -15.76 -13.23
N ASP A 65 -2.14 -14.67 -12.50
CA ASP A 65 -1.09 -14.11 -11.66
C ASP A 65 -1.71 -13.48 -10.42
N GLY A 66 -0.88 -13.23 -9.41
CA GLY A 66 -1.33 -12.59 -8.19
C GLY A 66 -0.17 -12.08 -7.35
N ASN A 67 -0.29 -10.85 -6.91
CA ASN A 67 0.66 -10.25 -5.98
C ASN A 67 0.10 -10.26 -4.56
N LEU A 68 0.97 -10.60 -3.60
CA LEU A 68 0.73 -10.39 -2.18
C LEU A 68 1.66 -9.30 -1.69
N ALA A 69 1.09 -8.29 -1.04
CA ALA A 69 1.85 -7.20 -0.45
C ALA A 69 1.47 -7.08 1.01
N TRP A 70 2.47 -6.88 1.86
CA TRP A 70 2.25 -6.55 3.26
C TRP A 70 2.93 -5.23 3.59
N ARG A 71 2.34 -4.51 4.53
CA ARG A 71 2.88 -3.28 5.08
C ARG A 71 2.83 -3.36 6.60
N SER A 72 3.97 -3.10 7.22
CA SER A 72 4.08 -2.81 8.64
C SER A 72 4.54 -1.37 8.80
N TYR A 73 3.93 -0.64 9.72
CA TYR A 73 4.38 0.71 10.06
C TYR A 73 4.05 1.01 11.51
N SER A 74 4.94 1.74 12.16
CA SER A 74 4.80 2.12 13.56
C SER A 74 5.25 3.54 13.76
N PHE A 75 4.60 4.26 14.67
CA PHE A 75 5.10 5.52 15.18
C PHE A 75 4.80 5.63 16.67
N THR A 76 5.48 6.57 17.32
CA THR A 76 5.21 6.91 18.72
C THR A 76 4.86 8.39 18.77
N ARG A 77 3.66 8.69 19.28
CA ARG A 77 3.25 10.06 19.58
C ARG A 77 3.76 10.41 20.97
N SER A 78 4.69 11.35 21.07
CA SER A 78 5.16 11.83 22.36
C SER A 78 4.06 12.63 23.08
N PRO A 79 4.07 12.69 24.42
CA PRO A 79 3.19 13.57 25.19
C PRO A 79 3.25 15.04 24.72
N ASP A 80 4.44 15.53 24.38
CA ASP A 80 4.63 16.90 23.89
C ASP A 80 3.97 17.18 22.52
N ALA A 81 3.61 16.13 21.77
CA ALA A 81 2.86 16.24 20.53
C ALA A 81 1.33 16.26 20.74
N VAL A 82 0.87 16.25 22.00
CA VAL A 82 -0.54 16.43 22.36
C VAL A 82 -0.80 17.92 22.55
N GLY A 83 -1.65 18.48 21.69
CA GLY A 83 -2.03 19.89 21.75
C GLY A 83 -3.23 20.15 22.68
N ARG A 84 -3.45 21.42 23.00
CA ARG A 84 -4.63 21.91 23.72
C ARG A 84 -4.81 21.24 25.09
N ILE A 85 -3.72 21.18 25.87
CA ILE A 85 -3.72 20.60 27.21
C ILE A 85 -4.38 21.55 28.20
N LEU A 86 -5.37 21.03 28.92
CA LEU A 86 -6.16 21.71 29.92
C LEU A 86 -5.47 21.62 31.29
N ASN A 87 -4.73 22.66 31.66
CA ASN A 87 -3.90 22.72 32.88
C ASN A 87 -4.59 23.48 34.02
N GLY A 88 -5.87 23.21 34.31
CA GLY A 88 -6.57 23.74 35.50
C GLY A 88 -6.79 25.26 35.58
N ASP A 89 -6.07 26.06 34.79
CA ASP A 89 -6.18 27.52 34.66
C ASP A 89 -7.01 27.90 33.42
N GLU A 90 -8.14 27.20 33.16
CA GLU A 90 -8.97 27.40 31.98
C GLU A 90 -9.74 28.74 31.98
N SER A 91 -9.03 29.85 31.77
CA SER A 91 -9.60 31.05 31.16
C SER A 91 -9.67 30.94 29.63
N ASP A 92 -8.97 29.99 29.00
CA ASP A 92 -8.90 29.88 27.53
C ASP A 92 -10.08 29.13 26.89
N ALA A 93 -10.75 28.22 27.61
CA ALA A 93 -12.01 27.62 27.16
C ALA A 93 -13.14 28.68 27.09
N ALA A 94 -13.05 29.72 27.92
CA ALA A 94 -14.00 30.83 27.95
C ALA A 94 -13.74 31.90 26.87
N LEU A 95 -12.51 32.02 26.35
CA LEU A 95 -12.14 33.06 25.37
C LEU A 95 -12.52 32.71 23.92
N LEU A 96 -12.83 31.44 23.61
CA LEU A 96 -13.21 30.98 22.27
C LEU A 96 -14.59 30.31 22.17
N GLY A 97 -15.33 30.18 23.29
CA GLY A 97 -16.64 29.52 23.30
C GLY A 97 -16.60 28.03 22.92
N ASP A 98 -15.43 27.39 23.06
CA ASP A 98 -15.16 26.03 22.64
C ASP A 98 -14.87 25.17 23.88
N PRO A 99 -15.77 24.25 24.28
CA PRO A 99 -15.62 23.45 25.50
C PRO A 99 -14.61 22.29 25.37
N GLY A 100 -13.89 22.17 24.25
CA GLY A 100 -13.05 21.01 23.95
C GLY A 100 -11.55 21.20 24.15
N GLY A 101 -10.93 20.33 24.97
CA GLY A 101 -9.48 20.21 25.12
C GLY A 101 -9.05 18.86 25.73
N THR A 102 -7.74 18.60 25.78
CA THR A 102 -7.18 17.37 26.36
C THR A 102 -6.90 17.57 27.85
N PRO A 103 -7.53 16.82 28.78
CA PRO A 103 -7.20 16.91 30.19
C PRO A 103 -5.71 16.64 30.46
N ALA A 104 -5.08 17.44 31.32
CA ALA A 104 -3.71 17.18 31.77
C ALA A 104 -3.58 15.81 32.44
N GLY A 105 -2.34 15.31 32.52
CA GLY A 105 -2.06 13.99 33.11
C GLY A 105 -2.63 12.85 32.27
N SER A 106 -3.57 12.09 32.82
CA SER A 106 -4.11 10.87 32.20
C SER A 106 -4.77 11.11 30.84
N GLY A 107 -5.25 12.32 30.56
CA GLY A 107 -5.77 12.67 29.23
C GLY A 107 -4.68 12.81 28.17
N VAL A 108 -3.48 13.27 28.55
CA VAL A 108 -2.30 13.31 27.68
C VAL A 108 -1.77 11.89 27.46
N ASP A 109 -1.73 11.07 28.50
CA ASP A 109 -1.33 9.66 28.39
C ASP A 109 -2.27 8.89 27.47
N ALA A 110 -3.59 9.12 27.59
CA ALA A 110 -4.59 8.52 26.72
C ALA A 110 -4.47 8.93 25.24
N ASN A 111 -3.74 10.01 24.92
CA ASN A 111 -3.58 10.54 23.56
C ASN A 111 -2.15 10.42 23.01
N SER A 112 -1.24 9.85 23.79
CA SER A 112 0.15 9.60 23.42
C SER A 112 0.42 8.08 23.40
N GLY A 113 1.62 7.69 22.99
CA GLY A 113 2.02 6.28 22.95
C GLY A 113 2.30 5.75 21.56
N LYS A 114 2.49 4.44 21.48
CA LYS A 114 2.89 3.74 20.25
C LYS A 114 1.66 3.30 19.47
N ALA A 115 1.66 3.59 18.18
CA ALA A 115 0.68 3.09 17.23
C ALA A 115 1.39 2.19 16.22
N ASP A 116 0.77 1.06 15.92
CA ASP A 116 1.28 0.05 15.02
C ASP A 116 0.17 -0.36 14.03
N LEU A 117 0.56 -0.62 12.78
CA LEU A 117 -0.29 -1.26 11.79
C LEU A 117 0.45 -2.44 11.16
N PHE A 118 -0.30 -3.48 10.84
CA PHE A 118 0.13 -4.56 9.95
C PHE A 118 -1.02 -4.89 9.00
N ASN A 119 -0.80 -4.68 7.70
CA ASN A 119 -1.84 -4.88 6.69
C ASN A 119 -1.33 -5.78 5.58
N VAL A 120 -2.22 -6.62 5.04
CA VAL A 120 -1.95 -7.53 3.93
C VAL A 120 -2.96 -7.25 2.82
N LEU A 121 -2.46 -7.14 1.59
CA LEU A 121 -3.21 -6.87 0.37
C LEU A 121 -2.91 -7.94 -0.66
N ALA A 122 -3.92 -8.30 -1.45
CA ALA A 122 -3.80 -9.18 -2.58
C ALA A 122 -4.26 -8.44 -3.85
N SER A 123 -3.53 -8.62 -4.95
CA SER A 123 -3.87 -8.11 -6.27
C SER A 123 -3.85 -9.27 -7.27
N PRO A 124 -5.00 -9.94 -7.49
CA PRO A 124 -5.09 -11.00 -8.48
C PRO A 124 -5.21 -10.43 -9.90
N PHE A 125 -4.75 -11.21 -10.86
CA PHE A 125 -4.97 -11.03 -12.29
C PHE A 125 -5.43 -12.35 -12.91
N PHE A 126 -6.48 -12.30 -13.70
CA PHE A 126 -6.95 -13.40 -14.53
C PHE A 126 -7.26 -12.87 -15.93
N GLY A 127 -6.64 -13.42 -16.96
CA GLY A 127 -6.84 -12.97 -18.33
C GLY A 127 -6.82 -14.11 -19.33
N VAL A 128 -7.66 -13.99 -20.36
CA VAL A 128 -7.67 -14.86 -21.53
C VAL A 128 -7.50 -14.02 -22.78
N ALA A 129 -6.71 -14.52 -23.73
CA ALA A 129 -6.56 -13.91 -25.05
C ALA A 129 -6.60 -14.99 -26.14
N THR A 130 -7.09 -14.64 -27.32
CA THR A 130 -7.13 -15.55 -28.48
C THR A 130 -7.06 -14.77 -29.79
N ASP A 131 -6.48 -15.38 -30.80
CA ASP A 131 -6.50 -14.90 -32.18
C ASP A 131 -7.68 -15.50 -32.98
N PHE A 132 -8.43 -16.44 -32.40
CA PHE A 132 -9.44 -17.26 -33.08
C PHE A 132 -8.94 -17.94 -34.36
N GLY A 133 -7.62 -18.14 -34.49
CA GLY A 133 -6.98 -18.63 -35.71
C GLY A 133 -6.91 -17.62 -36.87
N VAL A 134 -7.24 -16.35 -36.65
CA VAL A 134 -7.15 -15.28 -37.66
C VAL A 134 -5.79 -14.60 -37.56
N GLU A 135 -4.98 -14.66 -38.63
CA GLU A 135 -3.66 -14.05 -38.65
C GLU A 135 -3.74 -12.53 -38.34
N GLY A 136 -2.96 -12.09 -37.36
CA GLY A 136 -2.87 -10.69 -36.96
C GLY A 136 -4.00 -10.21 -36.06
N LEU A 137 -5.04 -11.02 -35.78
CA LEU A 137 -6.06 -10.68 -34.79
C LEU A 137 -5.58 -11.02 -33.38
N GLY A 138 -5.91 -10.18 -32.40
CA GLY A 138 -5.80 -10.52 -30.99
C GLY A 138 -6.98 -9.94 -30.21
N VAL A 139 -7.76 -10.79 -29.56
CA VAL A 139 -8.89 -10.42 -28.70
C VAL A 139 -8.61 -10.94 -27.30
N GLY A 140 -8.88 -10.14 -26.27
CA GLY A 140 -8.66 -10.55 -24.89
C GLY A 140 -9.69 -9.98 -23.92
N ALA A 141 -9.87 -10.68 -22.82
CA ALA A 141 -10.67 -10.25 -21.68
C ALA A 141 -9.91 -10.56 -20.39
N ALA A 142 -9.96 -9.66 -19.41
CA ALA A 142 -9.27 -9.83 -18.15
C ALA A 142 -10.05 -9.23 -16.97
N PHE A 143 -9.84 -9.83 -15.80
CA PHE A 143 -10.21 -9.33 -14.49
C PHE A 143 -8.94 -9.06 -13.67
N TYR A 144 -8.84 -7.90 -13.05
CA TYR A 144 -7.66 -7.53 -12.25
C TYR A 144 -7.94 -6.41 -11.24
N VAL A 145 -7.05 -6.26 -10.27
CA VAL A 145 -7.12 -5.25 -9.19
C VAL A 145 -5.88 -4.35 -9.26
N PRO A 146 -5.87 -3.30 -10.11
CA PRO A 146 -4.64 -2.56 -10.42
C PRO A 146 -4.28 -1.49 -9.37
N ILE A 147 -5.24 -1.08 -8.54
CA ILE A 147 -5.03 -0.09 -7.47
C ILE A 147 -5.55 -0.68 -6.16
N GLY A 148 -4.69 -0.73 -5.16
CA GLY A 148 -5.00 -1.24 -3.84
C GLY A 148 -4.21 -0.51 -2.77
N GLY A 149 -4.84 -0.26 -1.63
CA GLY A 149 -4.20 0.34 -0.46
C GLY A 149 -5.05 0.12 0.78
N GLN A 150 -4.40 -0.11 1.91
CA GLN A 150 -5.06 -0.20 3.21
C GLN A 150 -4.16 0.41 4.28
N SER A 151 -4.79 1.01 5.29
CA SER A 151 -4.18 1.45 6.52
C SER A 151 -5.16 1.15 7.64
N LYS A 152 -4.94 0.06 8.36
CA LYS A 152 -5.73 -0.32 9.55
C LYS A 152 -4.79 -0.40 10.73
N TRP A 153 -4.96 0.50 11.67
CA TRP A 153 -4.15 0.57 12.88
C TRP A 153 -4.74 -0.31 13.99
N ASN A 154 -3.88 -0.81 14.86
CA ASN A 154 -4.30 -1.60 16.01
C ASN A 154 -5.00 -0.73 17.06
N THR A 155 -6.02 -1.29 17.70
CA THR A 155 -6.58 -0.73 18.94
C THR A 155 -5.62 -0.97 20.10
N GLN A 156 -5.80 -0.22 21.19
CA GLN A 156 -5.10 -0.36 22.45
C GLN A 156 -6.10 -0.62 23.59
N ASP A 157 -5.60 -0.92 24.78
CA ASP A 157 -6.46 -1.14 25.96
C ASP A 157 -7.28 0.12 26.30
N GLU A 158 -8.47 -0.08 26.84
CA GLU A 158 -9.32 1.00 27.32
C GLU A 158 -8.62 1.74 28.48
N VAL A 159 -8.63 3.07 28.43
CA VAL A 159 -8.13 3.91 29.51
C VAL A 159 -9.33 4.44 30.29
N ALA A 160 -9.38 4.12 31.59
CA ALA A 160 -10.48 4.53 32.46
C ALA A 160 -10.70 6.05 32.41
N GLY A 161 -11.96 6.47 32.23
CA GLY A 161 -12.33 7.88 32.07
C GLY A 161 -12.15 8.43 30.65
N PHE A 162 -11.57 7.65 29.72
CA PHE A 162 -11.33 8.04 28.32
C PHE A 162 -11.81 6.92 27.38
N PRO A 163 -13.13 6.76 27.16
CA PRO A 163 -13.69 5.64 26.40
C PRO A 163 -13.20 5.60 24.94
N GLY A 164 -12.95 6.77 24.35
CA GLY A 164 -12.39 6.87 23.01
C GLY A 164 -10.93 6.45 22.92
N ALA A 165 -10.23 6.22 24.05
CA ALA A 165 -8.80 5.93 24.10
C ALA A 165 -8.42 4.60 23.44
N VAL A 166 -9.37 3.65 23.37
CA VAL A 166 -9.22 2.33 22.75
C VAL A 166 -8.74 2.40 21.29
N ASP A 167 -9.07 3.47 20.56
CA ASP A 167 -8.73 3.64 19.15
C ASP A 167 -7.24 4.00 18.88
N GLY A 168 -6.41 4.02 19.92
CA GLY A 168 -4.99 4.36 19.82
C GLY A 168 -4.65 5.84 19.61
N SER A 169 -3.38 6.19 19.83
CA SER A 169 -2.86 7.55 19.65
C SER A 169 -3.08 8.14 18.23
N GLN A 170 -3.26 7.27 17.23
CA GLN A 170 -3.55 7.60 15.82
C GLN A 170 -4.96 8.13 15.54
N ARG A 171 -5.91 8.02 16.49
CA ARG A 171 -7.35 8.30 16.30
C ARG A 171 -7.68 9.67 15.71
N TRP A 172 -6.79 10.63 15.91
CA TRP A 172 -6.93 12.02 15.46
C TRP A 172 -6.51 12.25 14.00
N TRP A 173 -6.06 11.20 13.30
CA TRP A 173 -5.64 11.30 11.90
C TRP A 173 -6.34 10.25 11.04
N VAL A 174 -6.02 8.97 11.24
CA VAL A 174 -6.63 7.86 10.50
C VAL A 174 -6.58 6.60 11.35
N MET A 175 -7.73 5.97 11.56
CA MET A 175 -7.84 4.68 12.26
C MET A 175 -7.89 3.53 11.26
N GLU A 176 -8.73 3.70 10.24
CA GLU A 176 -8.86 2.77 9.13
C GLU A 176 -9.10 3.53 7.82
N GLY A 177 -8.48 3.08 6.73
CA GLY A 177 -8.75 3.53 5.37
C GLY A 177 -8.41 2.43 4.37
N THR A 178 -9.28 2.23 3.38
CA THR A 178 -9.09 1.23 2.31
C THR A 178 -9.47 1.81 0.97
N ILE A 179 -8.64 1.57 -0.06
CA ILE A 179 -8.94 1.84 -1.46
C ILE A 179 -8.67 0.58 -2.27
N ARG A 180 -9.64 0.18 -3.09
CA ARG A 180 -9.52 -0.96 -4.01
C ARG A 180 -10.28 -0.64 -5.28
N SER A 181 -9.66 -0.86 -6.44
CA SER A 181 -10.33 -0.76 -7.72
C SER A 181 -10.31 -2.11 -8.42
N LEU A 182 -11.45 -2.55 -8.91
CA LEU A 182 -11.62 -3.82 -9.59
C LEU A 182 -11.99 -3.52 -11.04
N TYR A 183 -11.31 -4.17 -11.97
CA TYR A 183 -11.50 -3.97 -13.39
C TYR A 183 -11.90 -5.29 -14.03
N ILE A 184 -12.91 -5.21 -14.90
CA ILE A 184 -13.17 -6.19 -15.93
C ILE A 184 -12.98 -5.43 -17.24
N SER A 185 -12.12 -5.93 -18.12
CA SER A 185 -11.80 -5.22 -19.36
C SER A 185 -11.75 -6.20 -20.51
N GLY A 186 -12.24 -5.77 -21.67
CA GLY A 186 -12.12 -6.45 -22.94
C GLY A 186 -11.40 -5.57 -23.93
N ALA A 187 -10.55 -6.16 -24.76
CA ALA A 187 -9.78 -5.43 -25.75
C ALA A 187 -9.58 -6.27 -27.02
N ALA A 188 -9.39 -5.58 -28.14
CA ALA A 188 -9.08 -6.20 -29.42
C ALA A 188 -7.99 -5.39 -30.13
N SER A 189 -7.21 -6.07 -30.97
CA SER A 189 -6.17 -5.49 -31.78
C SER A 189 -6.04 -6.25 -33.10
N TYR A 190 -5.58 -5.55 -34.13
CA TYR A 190 -5.27 -6.15 -35.41
C TYR A 190 -3.94 -5.63 -35.94
N ARG A 191 -3.03 -6.54 -36.31
CA ARG A 191 -1.72 -6.21 -36.84
C ARG A 191 -1.80 -6.01 -38.35
N ILE A 192 -1.56 -4.77 -38.78
CA ILE A 192 -1.42 -4.44 -40.19
C ILE A 192 0.01 -4.76 -40.63
N LYS A 193 0.17 -5.54 -41.71
CA LYS A 193 1.49 -5.85 -42.27
C LYS A 193 2.14 -4.57 -42.81
N PRO A 194 3.46 -4.39 -42.65
CA PRO A 194 4.16 -3.26 -43.24
C PRO A 194 3.95 -3.25 -44.77
N LEU A 195 3.66 -2.08 -45.33
CA LEU A 195 3.48 -1.92 -46.78
C LEU A 195 4.79 -2.03 -47.58
N ASN A 196 5.94 -2.20 -46.91
CA ASN A 196 7.27 -2.26 -47.50
C ASN A 196 7.50 -1.18 -48.57
N LEU A 197 7.05 0.05 -48.29
CA LEU A 197 7.28 1.19 -49.18
C LEU A 197 8.74 1.64 -48.98
N SER A 198 9.62 1.11 -49.82
CA SER A 198 11.00 1.59 -50.01
C SER A 198 11.03 2.79 -50.93
#